data_AF-A0A526PJZ1-F1
#
_entry.id   AF-A0A526PJZ1-F1
#
_cell.length_a   1.000
_cell.length_b   1.000
_cell.length_c   1.000
_cell.angle_alpha   90.00
_cell.angle_beta   90.00
_cell.angle_gamma   90.00
#
_symmetry.space_group_name_H-M   'P 1'
#
loop_
_entity.id
_entity.type
_entity.pdbx_description
1 polymer ?
#
loop_
_entity_poly.entity_id
_entity_poly.type
_entity_poly.pdbx_seq_one_letter_code
_entity_poly.pdbx_strand_id
1 'polypeptide(L)' 'QLAHRSTKRQEQVRKTGQLGWLRPDVKSQVSVRYEGLRPVALDTIVLSTQHDEAVSQETVREGVIEEIIKPLLPADLDTT' A
#
# COMPACT_ATOMS: atom_id res chain seq x y z
N GLN A 1 8.55 3.70 -8.53
CA GLN A 1 9.12 3.17 -7.26
C GLN A 1 8.04 2.86 -6.21
N LEU A 2 7.00 3.69 -6.01
CA LEU A 2 6.00 3.49 -4.94
C LEU A 2 5.37 2.08 -4.92
N ALA A 3 4.92 1.56 -6.07
CA ALA A 3 4.40 0.19 -6.19
C ALA A 3 5.35 -0.88 -5.58
N HIS A 4 6.62 -0.87 -5.98
CA HIS A 4 7.62 -1.79 -5.46
C HIS A 4 7.92 -1.57 -3.96
N ARG A 5 7.88 -0.32 -3.50
CA ARG A 5 8.01 -0.02 -2.06
C ARG A 5 6.83 -0.58 -1.27
N SER A 6 5.62 -0.54 -1.80
CA SER A 6 4.42 -1.07 -1.14
C SER A 6 4.51 -2.57 -0.94
N THR A 7 4.90 -3.35 -1.96
CA THR A 7 5.07 -4.80 -1.82
C THR A 7 6.18 -5.16 -0.83
N LYS A 8 7.31 -4.43 -0.86
CA LYS A 8 8.41 -4.60 0.10
C LYS A 8 8.00 -4.25 1.53
N ARG A 9 7.23 -3.18 1.72
CA ARG A 9 6.71 -2.79 3.04
C ARG A 9 5.75 -3.83 3.58
N GLN A 10 4.86 -4.39 2.75
CA GLN A 10 4.00 -5.49 3.16
C GLN A 10 4.81 -6.69 3.66
N GLU A 11 5.86 -7.08 2.93
CA GLU A 11 6.73 -8.18 3.34
C GLU A 11 7.34 -7.93 4.74
N GLN A 12 7.78 -6.69 5.00
CA GLN A 12 8.31 -6.29 6.31
C GLN A 12 7.24 -6.37 7.41
N VAL A 13 6.06 -5.80 7.19
CA VAL A 13 4.94 -5.80 8.14
C VAL A 13 4.50 -7.23 8.46
N ARG A 14 4.49 -8.12 7.47
CA ARG A 14 4.21 -9.55 7.66
C ARG A 14 5.31 -10.24 8.46
N LYS A 15 6.58 -10.08 8.08
CA LYS A 15 7.72 -10.75 8.74
C LYS A 15 7.92 -10.31 10.19
N THR A 16 7.56 -9.08 10.52
CA THR A 16 7.59 -8.55 11.89
C THR A 16 6.39 -9.02 12.73
N GLY A 17 5.36 -9.59 12.11
CA GLY A 17 4.12 -10.00 12.77
C GLY A 17 3.20 -8.84 13.14
N GLN A 18 3.51 -7.61 12.72
CA GLN A 18 2.71 -6.43 13.05
C GLN A 18 1.25 -6.56 12.56
N LEU A 19 1.07 -7.07 11.33
CA LEU A 19 -0.22 -7.57 10.84
C LEU A 19 -0.10 -9.08 10.66
N GLY A 20 -0.26 -9.82 11.76
CA GLY A 20 -0.03 -11.27 11.81
C GLY A 20 -0.90 -12.13 10.89
N TRP A 21 -1.98 -11.56 10.36
CA TRP A 21 -2.91 -12.20 9.43
C TRP A 21 -2.53 -12.05 7.95
N LEU A 22 -1.46 -11.31 7.64
CA LEU A 22 -0.97 -11.17 6.26
C LEU A 22 -0.31 -12.45 5.76
N ARG A 23 -0.59 -12.79 4.50
CA ARG A 23 0.05 -13.91 3.80
C ARG A 23 1.04 -13.41 2.73
N PRO A 24 1.89 -14.29 2.16
CA PRO A 24 3.02 -13.84 1.34
C PRO A 24 2.65 -13.18 -0.01
N ASP A 25 1.50 -13.52 -0.62
CA ASP A 25 1.15 -13.00 -1.96
C ASP A 25 0.61 -11.56 -1.89
N VAL A 26 1.17 -10.69 -2.75
CA VAL A 26 0.84 -9.27 -2.85
C VAL A 26 1.00 -8.77 -4.29
N LYS A 27 0.06 -7.90 -4.70
CA LYS A 27 0.13 -7.15 -5.96
C LYS A 27 -0.15 -5.68 -5.68
N SER A 28 0.62 -4.80 -6.33
CA SER A 28 0.50 -3.35 -6.18
C SER A 28 0.35 -2.67 -7.53
N GLN A 29 -0.50 -1.67 -7.62
CA GLN A 29 -0.61 -0.76 -8.75
C GLN A 29 -0.74 0.67 -8.24
N VAL A 30 -0.07 1.61 -8.91
CA VAL A 30 -0.09 3.03 -8.56
C VAL A 30 -0.31 3.84 -9.84
N SER A 31 -1.34 4.67 -9.83
CA SER A 31 -1.64 5.67 -10.86
C SER A 31 -1.17 7.04 -10.35
N VAL A 32 -0.45 7.76 -11.21
CA VAL A 32 0.13 9.08 -10.88
C VAL A 32 -0.31 10.06 -11.96
N ARG A 33 -0.82 11.22 -11.55
CA ARG A 33 -1.16 12.31 -12.46
C ARG A 33 0.08 13.13 -12.76
N TYR A 34 0.26 13.46 -14.03
CA TYR A 34 1.38 14.25 -14.54
C TYR A 34 0.90 15.54 -15.20
N GLU A 35 1.67 16.61 -15.01
CA GLU A 35 1.62 17.82 -15.83
C GLU A 35 2.89 17.88 -16.68
N GLY A 36 2.75 17.57 -17.97
CA GLY A 36 3.90 17.33 -18.84
C GLY A 36 4.73 16.17 -18.33
N LEU A 37 5.98 16.43 -17.94
CA LEU A 37 6.90 15.43 -17.39
C LEU A 37 6.99 15.45 -15.86
N ARG A 38 6.23 16.31 -15.18
CA ARG A 38 6.27 16.47 -13.73
C ARG A 38 5.12 15.70 -13.08
N PRO A 39 5.37 14.76 -12.15
CA PRO A 39 4.30 14.17 -11.35
C PRO A 39 3.75 15.23 -10.40
N VAL A 40 2.42 15.33 -10.31
CA VAL A 40 1.76 16.35 -9.48
C VAL A 40 0.84 15.76 -8.40
N ALA A 41 0.30 14.56 -8.62
CA ALA A 41 -0.58 13.92 -7.65
C ALA A 41 -0.53 12.39 -7.75
N LEU A 42 -0.81 11.72 -6.63
CA LEU A 42 -1.16 10.31 -6.62
C LEU A 42 -2.67 10.19 -6.83
N ASP A 43 -3.07 9.57 -7.93
CA ASP A 43 -4.48 9.46 -8.29
C ASP A 43 -5.12 8.23 -7.61
N THR A 44 -4.50 7.07 -7.79
CA THR A 44 -5.05 5.81 -7.27
C THR A 44 -3.94 4.88 -6.81
N ILE A 45 -4.10 4.25 -5.64
CA ILE A 45 -3.26 3.14 -5.18
C ILE A 45 -4.14 1.92 -4.98
N VAL A 46 -3.76 0.81 -5.62
CA VAL A 46 -4.39 -0.50 -5.43
C VAL A 46 -3.36 -1.44 -4.81
N LEU A 47 -3.69 -2.02 -3.66
CA LEU A 47 -2.93 -3.10 -3.05
C LEU A 47 -3.85 -4.30 -2.84
N SER A 48 -3.57 -5.39 -3.55
CA SER A 48 -4.25 -6.67 -3.36
C SER A 48 -3.35 -7.57 -2.55
N THR A 49 -3.80 -7.97 -1.37
CA THR A 49 -3.03 -8.82 -0.45
C THR A 49 -3.78 -10.09 -0.10
N GLN A 50 -3.04 -11.19 -0.02
CA GLN A 50 -3.54 -12.40 0.60
C GLN A 50 -3.56 -12.23 2.13
N HIS A 51 -4.62 -12.72 2.79
CA HIS A 51 -4.84 -12.62 4.23
C HIS A 51 -5.59 -13.84 4.74
N ASP A 52 -5.67 -13.99 6.06
CA ASP A 52 -6.46 -15.03 6.71
C ASP A 52 -7.97 -14.80 6.54
N GLU A 53 -8.71 -15.90 6.38
CA GLU A 53 -10.16 -15.90 6.13
C GLU A 53 -11.00 -15.32 7.27
N ALA A 54 -10.46 -15.32 8.50
CA ALA A 54 -11.13 -14.81 9.69
C ALA A 54 -11.12 -13.28 9.79
N VAL A 55 -10.37 -12.57 8.94
CA VAL A 55 -10.21 -11.11 9.02
C VAL A 55 -11.20 -10.40 8.11
N SER A 56 -11.88 -9.38 8.65
CA SER A 56 -12.83 -8.58 7.88
C SER A 56 -12.12 -7.73 6.83
N GLN A 57 -12.81 -7.47 5.72
CA GLN A 57 -12.29 -6.58 4.67
C GLN A 57 -11.99 -5.16 5.19
N GLU A 58 -12.76 -4.68 6.16
CA GLU A 58 -12.52 -3.40 6.82
C GLU A 58 -11.17 -3.40 7.57
N THR A 59 -10.91 -4.42 8.39
CA THR A 59 -9.64 -4.58 9.11
C THR A 59 -8.46 -4.69 8.14
N VAL A 60 -8.64 -5.45 7.04
CA VAL A 60 -7.62 -5.56 5.99
C VAL A 60 -7.33 -4.19 5.39
N ARG A 61 -8.37 -3.45 5.02
CA ARG A 61 -8.26 -2.13 4.41
C ARG A 61 -7.55 -1.14 5.34
N GLU A 62 -7.97 -1.04 6.60
CA GLU A 62 -7.38 -0.13 7.57
C GLU A 62 -5.92 -0.47 7.85
N GLY A 63 -5.62 -1.73 8.16
CA GLY A 63 -4.24 -2.17 8.43
C GLY A 63 -3.32 -1.93 7.24
N VAL A 64 -3.79 -2.21 6.01
CA VAL A 64 -3.03 -1.92 4.79
C VAL A 64 -2.79 -0.41 4.62
N ILE A 65 -3.81 0.43 4.83
CA ILE A 65 -3.68 1.88 4.67
C ILE A 65 -2.70 2.45 5.70
N GLU A 66 -2.88 2.14 6.98
CA GLU A 66 -2.09 2.72 8.08
C GLU A 66 -0.66 2.22 8.08
N GLU A 67 -0.44 0.91 7.90
CA GLU A 67 0.89 0.32 8.12
C GLU A 67 1.73 0.20 6.85
N ILE A 68 1.09 0.21 5.68
CA ILE A 68 1.75 -0.01 4.39
C ILE A 68 1.69 1.25 3.53
N ILE A 69 0.51 1.85 3.31
CA ILE A 69 0.38 2.95 2.34
C ILE A 69 0.85 4.29 2.91
N LYS A 70 0.25 4.75 4.02
CA LYS A 70 0.55 6.05 4.63
C LYS A 70 2.05 6.28 4.90
N PRO A 71 2.83 5.32 5.44
CA PRO A 71 4.26 5.52 5.70
C PRO A 71 5.10 5.69 4.43
N LEU A 72 4.53 5.39 3.26
CA LEU A 72 5.21 5.50 1.98
C LEU A 72 4.76 6.72 1.17
N LEU A 73 3.70 7.42 1.59
CA LEU A 73 3.17 8.56 0.85
C LEU A 73 4.21 9.69 0.81
N PRO A 74 4.52 10.20 -0.39
CA PRO A 74 5.42 11.34 -0.56
C PRO A 74 4.76 12.62 -0.03
N ALA A 75 5.54 13.45 0.68
CA ALA A 75 5.05 14.72 1.22
C ALA A 75 4.87 15.82 0.15
N ASP A 76 5.45 15.61 -1.03
CA ASP A 76 5.54 16.56 -2.14
C ASP A 76 4.52 16.31 -3.27
N LEU A 77 3.67 15.29 -3.16
CA LEU A 77 2.56 15.06 -4.09
C LEU A 77 1.23 15.29 -3.40
N ASP A 78 0.26 15.80 -4.15
CA ASP A 78 -1.13 15.84 -3.71
C ASP A 78 -1.67 14.40 -3.61
N THR A 79 -2.23 14.07 -2.45
CA THR A 79 -2.82 12.76 -2.13
C THR A 79 -4.27 12.89 -1.65
N THR A 80 -4.87 14.06 -1.83
CA THR A 80 -6.20 14.43 -1.34
C THR A 80 -7.30 14.18 -2.36
#